data_AF-A0A2B4RT59-F1
#
_entry.id   AF-A0A2B4RT59-F1
#
_cell.length_a   1.000
_cell.length_b   1.000
_cell.length_c   1.000
_cell.angle_alpha   90.00
_cell.angle_beta   90.00
_cell.angle_gamma   90.00
#
_symmetry.space_group_name_H-M   'P 1'
#
loop_
_entity.id
_entity.type
_entity.pdbx_description
1 polymer ?
#
loop_
_entity_poly.entity_id
_entity_poly.type
_entity_poly.pdbx_seq_one_letter_code
_entity_poly.pdbx_strand_id
1 'polypeptide(L)'
;MCSKKVAGVALFTAGLILVILGVVFGLLLPSAAQKKIEESVCVNSKDSPGYGRWEGPSLYRTRVYYWNITNKDEFFYRGEKPKLRQAGPYVYSITSKRVDVKFEDAKVTSKPFEKAEFNKKLTKEECPTCGEDDKLTVLNAGYLAQGKVLSQAIIPLMMNILFERLKRDRNETSILRQMGQADNQLNLTYPSNAFGSWIHSLQHFESLRKTYSLAEMNGLYGALLNTSKFGPFTNPPLLAKCLGGNLSVQCGLAINLNFQPKQPQAAKFIQEILCPNTKLACFNTSKNGTYKALRAFTLELSKAGLSFLTQHNFGATTTRNQSDLSIGYKLHLPGDPDGIPIPGSVTSHANETEARKKATSSTFHTCESTGDRFAFAAVGGESTVSINLYPNASKEQLKVRGYYNQFPGRKSLKACSTKYAPTENSYEIFITYFRFAIPVKYKEDFEIHGIPMHKYSLDEAAVEVNNVTVFTKGVFDVSRVLKGPFYASLPGFLYGEESLHVDLDHDKPTVDKHESLLSIEPISGTAMQLKLRIQLNGILSSDLSAPGSNMTFVDKLIPISWTEIEATIDADTAKEYSSQVFGGLRMSCGLLVSLPVIGGILVIVGVILIVLAVKKPGSVTVA
;
A
#
# COMPACT_ATOMS: atom_id res chain seq x y z
N MET A 1 -30.68 -60.00 48.02
CA MET A 1 -30.80 -58.62 48.52
C MET A 1 -29.44 -58.14 48.97
N CYS A 2 -28.85 -57.12 48.34
CA CYS A 2 -27.56 -56.57 48.82
C CYS A 2 -27.71 -56.02 50.24
N SER A 3 -26.75 -56.30 51.12
CA SER A 3 -26.69 -55.66 52.44
C SER A 3 -26.56 -54.15 52.27
N LYS A 4 -27.27 -53.37 53.10
CA LYS A 4 -27.20 -51.89 53.12
C LYS A 4 -25.75 -51.38 53.18
N LYS A 5 -24.87 -52.14 53.84
CA LYS A 5 -23.43 -51.87 53.91
C LYS A 5 -22.73 -51.99 52.54
N VAL A 6 -23.03 -53.05 51.78
CA VAL A 6 -22.43 -53.29 50.45
C VAL A 6 -22.91 -52.22 49.46
N ALA A 7 -24.20 -51.89 49.48
CA ALA A 7 -24.74 -50.80 48.65
C ALA A 7 -24.14 -49.43 49.02
N GLY A 8 -23.99 -49.14 50.32
CA GLY A 8 -23.38 -47.89 50.78
C GLY A 8 -21.92 -47.74 50.37
N VAL A 9 -21.12 -48.82 50.48
CA VAL A 9 -19.72 -48.81 50.02
C VAL A 9 -19.63 -48.62 48.50
N ALA A 10 -20.49 -49.27 47.72
CA ALA A 10 -20.50 -49.13 46.25
C ALA A 10 -20.87 -47.70 45.80
N LEU A 11 -21.84 -47.06 46.47
CA LEU A 11 -22.24 -45.68 46.16
C LEU A 11 -21.16 -44.67 46.58
N PHE A 12 -20.50 -44.91 47.71
CA PHE A 12 -19.38 -44.08 48.15
C PHE A 12 -18.20 -44.14 47.16
N THR A 13 -17.81 -45.34 46.72
CA THR A 13 -16.70 -45.50 45.76
C THR A 13 -17.05 -44.94 44.39
N ALA A 14 -18.26 -45.21 43.88
CA ALA A 14 -18.75 -44.64 42.63
C ALA A 14 -18.80 -43.10 42.69
N GLY A 15 -19.27 -42.54 43.81
CA GLY A 15 -19.31 -41.10 44.03
C GLY A 15 -17.93 -40.45 44.00
N LEU A 16 -16.94 -41.04 44.68
CA LEU A 16 -15.56 -40.58 44.63
C LEU A 16 -14.96 -40.64 43.21
N ILE A 17 -15.22 -41.71 42.47
CA ILE A 17 -14.77 -41.86 41.08
C ILE A 17 -15.34 -40.73 40.21
N LEU A 18 -16.63 -40.42 40.33
CA LEU A 18 -17.25 -39.34 39.55
C LEU A 18 -16.68 -37.96 39.90
N VAL A 19 -16.40 -37.68 41.17
CA VAL A 19 -15.73 -36.43 41.59
C VAL A 19 -14.35 -36.33 40.94
N ILE A 20 -13.55 -37.40 41.02
CA ILE A 20 -12.20 -37.43 40.42
C ILE A 20 -12.28 -37.24 38.90
N LEU A 21 -13.17 -37.97 38.21
CA LEU A 21 -13.35 -37.85 36.76
C LEU A 21 -13.79 -36.44 36.36
N GLY A 22 -14.72 -35.82 37.10
CA GLY A 22 -15.16 -34.44 36.85
C GLY A 22 -14.01 -33.44 36.91
N VAL A 23 -13.16 -33.54 37.94
CA VAL A 23 -11.98 -32.68 38.10
C VAL A 23 -10.96 -32.94 37.00
N VAL A 24 -10.65 -34.21 36.70
CA VAL A 24 -9.68 -34.59 35.66
C VAL A 24 -10.14 -34.10 34.28
N PHE A 25 -11.37 -34.38 33.88
CA PHE A 25 -11.90 -33.90 32.59
C PHE A 25 -11.97 -32.38 32.52
N GLY A 26 -12.37 -31.71 33.60
CA GLY A 26 -12.43 -30.26 33.65
C GLY A 26 -11.07 -29.57 33.52
N LEU A 27 -9.97 -30.24 33.90
CA LEU A 27 -8.60 -29.72 33.72
C LEU A 27 -7.99 -30.11 32.36
N LEU A 28 -8.26 -31.32 31.87
CA LEU A 28 -7.66 -31.82 30.62
C LEU A 28 -8.34 -31.26 29.37
N LEU A 29 -9.66 -31.14 29.34
CA LEU A 29 -10.39 -30.71 28.14
C LEU A 29 -10.06 -29.27 27.70
N PRO A 30 -9.95 -28.25 28.59
CA PRO A 30 -9.54 -26.91 28.17
C PRO A 30 -8.11 -26.89 27.61
N SER A 31 -7.21 -27.71 28.16
CA SER A 31 -5.84 -27.85 27.68
C SER A 31 -5.79 -28.50 26.30
N ALA A 32 -6.60 -29.54 26.06
CA ALA A 32 -6.73 -30.17 24.74
C ALA A 32 -7.34 -29.21 23.70
N ALA A 33 -8.35 -28.43 24.10
CA ALA A 33 -8.95 -27.41 23.24
C ALA A 33 -7.93 -26.32 22.87
N GLN A 34 -7.14 -25.84 23.85
CA GLN A 34 -6.04 -24.90 23.61
C GLN A 34 -5.04 -25.46 22.60
N LYS A 35 -4.62 -26.72 22.77
CA LYS A 35 -3.67 -27.36 21.86
C LYS A 35 -4.21 -27.46 20.43
N LYS A 36 -5.49 -27.81 20.28
CA LYS A 36 -6.14 -27.88 18.96
C LYS A 36 -6.23 -26.52 18.28
N ILE A 37 -6.52 -25.46 19.03
CA ILE A 37 -6.54 -24.08 18.50
C ILE A 37 -5.13 -23.69 18.07
N GLU A 38 -4.13 -23.94 18.91
CA GLU A 38 -2.72 -23.70 18.60
C GLU A 38 -2.29 -24.43 17.30
N GLU A 39 -2.61 -25.72 17.17
CA GLU A 39 -2.34 -26.51 15.95
C GLU A 39 -3.06 -25.97 14.70
N SER A 40 -4.19 -25.28 14.87
CA SER A 40 -4.96 -24.68 13.77
C SER A 40 -4.43 -23.32 13.30
N VAL A 41 -3.76 -22.56 14.18
CA VAL A 41 -3.16 -21.26 13.84
C VAL A 41 -1.67 -21.36 13.51
N CYS A 42 -0.99 -22.38 14.05
CA CYS A 42 0.43 -22.58 13.83
C CYS A 42 0.72 -23.23 12.48
N VAL A 43 1.59 -22.56 11.72
CA VAL A 43 2.04 -23.00 10.41
C VAL A 43 3.56 -23.04 10.41
N ASN A 44 4.11 -24.21 10.72
CA ASN A 44 5.56 -24.46 10.76
C ASN A 44 6.04 -25.22 9.52
N SER A 45 5.13 -25.86 8.80
CA SER A 45 5.40 -26.63 7.58
C SER A 45 4.16 -26.71 6.70
N LYS A 46 4.29 -27.30 5.52
CA LYS A 46 3.15 -27.58 4.62
C LYS A 46 2.18 -28.63 5.16
N ASP A 47 2.64 -29.48 6.08
CA ASP A 47 1.84 -30.52 6.72
C ASP A 47 1.09 -30.02 7.96
N SER A 48 1.33 -28.77 8.37
CA SER A 48 0.63 -28.16 9.51
C SER A 48 -0.88 -28.10 9.26
N PRO A 49 -1.74 -28.47 10.22
CA PRO A 49 -3.20 -28.49 10.01
C PRO A 49 -3.78 -27.14 9.53
N GLY A 50 -3.19 -26.02 9.98
CA GLY A 50 -3.57 -24.67 9.57
C GLY A 50 -3.05 -24.22 8.20
N TYR A 51 -2.16 -24.98 7.54
CA TYR A 51 -1.44 -24.53 6.34
C TYR A 51 -2.37 -24.11 5.21
N GLY A 52 -3.39 -24.92 4.87
CA GLY A 52 -4.30 -24.60 3.77
C GLY A 52 -5.08 -23.30 3.98
N ARG A 53 -5.53 -23.04 5.22
CA ARG A 53 -6.21 -21.78 5.57
C ARG A 53 -5.26 -20.58 5.50
N TRP A 54 -4.01 -20.77 5.91
CA TRP A 54 -2.98 -19.73 5.85
C TRP A 54 -2.48 -19.47 4.43
N GLU A 55 -2.30 -20.50 3.60
CA GLU A 55 -1.87 -20.38 2.21
C GLU A 55 -2.94 -19.70 1.36
N GLY A 56 -4.21 -20.02 1.63
CA GLY A 56 -5.36 -19.53 0.88
C GLY A 56 -5.79 -20.51 -0.25
N PRO A 57 -6.72 -20.10 -1.12
CA PRO A 57 -7.18 -18.73 -1.31
C PRO A 57 -8.06 -18.21 -0.17
N SER A 58 -7.91 -16.93 0.16
CA SER A 58 -8.83 -16.16 0.99
C SER A 58 -9.55 -15.11 0.16
N LEU A 59 -10.78 -14.77 0.56
CA LEU A 59 -11.59 -13.74 -0.09
C LEU A 59 -11.77 -12.58 0.88
N TYR A 60 -11.48 -11.37 0.41
CA TYR A 60 -11.77 -10.14 1.14
C TYR A 60 -12.28 -9.06 0.18
N ARG A 61 -12.71 -7.93 0.71
CA ARG A 61 -13.27 -6.82 -0.08
C ARG A 61 -12.38 -5.59 0.04
N THR A 62 -12.25 -4.87 -1.06
CA THR A 62 -11.63 -3.54 -1.06
C THR A 62 -12.62 -2.55 -1.62
N ARG A 63 -12.91 -1.49 -0.87
CA ARG A 63 -13.67 -0.33 -1.35
C ARG A 63 -12.69 0.76 -1.74
N VAL A 64 -12.93 1.38 -2.88
CA VAL A 64 -12.14 2.51 -3.37
C VAL A 64 -13.02 3.74 -3.48
N TYR A 65 -12.52 4.86 -2.98
CA TYR A 65 -13.17 6.16 -3.06
C TYR A 65 -12.19 7.14 -3.69
N TYR A 66 -12.68 7.98 -4.59
CA TYR A 66 -11.87 8.99 -5.27
C TYR A 66 -12.33 10.38 -4.89
N TRP A 67 -11.38 11.31 -4.78
CA TRP A 67 -11.66 12.73 -4.64
C TRP A 67 -11.73 13.34 -6.05
N ASN A 68 -12.94 13.38 -6.62
CA ASN A 68 -13.19 13.90 -7.96
C ASN A 68 -13.07 15.43 -7.98
N ILE A 69 -12.19 15.96 -8.81
CA ILE A 69 -11.97 17.39 -9.01
C ILE A 69 -13.01 17.90 -10.02
N THR A 70 -13.91 18.75 -9.55
CA THR A 70 -15.07 19.22 -10.33
C THR A 70 -14.84 20.52 -11.09
N ASN A 71 -13.83 21.31 -10.70
CA ASN A 71 -13.47 22.60 -11.29
C ASN A 71 -12.03 22.60 -11.83
N LYS A 72 -11.67 21.56 -12.61
CA LYS A 72 -10.31 21.39 -13.13
C LYS A 72 -9.78 22.66 -13.80
N ASP A 73 -10.53 23.24 -14.73
CA ASP A 73 -10.02 24.36 -15.52
C ASP A 73 -9.84 25.64 -14.67
N GLU A 74 -10.77 25.91 -13.75
CA GLU A 74 -10.64 27.02 -12.81
C GLU A 74 -9.46 26.83 -11.86
N PHE A 75 -9.28 25.61 -11.35
CA PHE A 75 -8.15 25.25 -10.50
C PHE A 75 -6.82 25.47 -11.22
N PHE A 76 -6.67 24.99 -12.46
CA PHE A 76 -5.41 25.09 -13.21
C PHE A 76 -5.13 26.47 -13.79
N TYR A 77 -6.15 27.20 -14.25
CA TYR A 77 -5.97 28.39 -15.08
C TYR A 77 -6.49 29.69 -14.48
N ARG A 78 -7.27 29.63 -13.39
CA ARG A 78 -7.86 30.83 -12.75
C ARG A 78 -7.42 31.03 -11.30
N GLY A 79 -6.62 30.13 -10.74
CA GLY A 79 -6.12 30.24 -9.37
C GLY A 79 -7.17 29.95 -8.32
N GLU A 80 -8.24 29.24 -8.67
CA GLU A 80 -9.22 28.73 -7.70
C GLU A 80 -8.65 27.52 -6.93
N LYS A 81 -9.20 27.25 -5.75
CA LYS A 81 -8.91 26.02 -5.00
C LYS A 81 -9.60 24.81 -5.66
N PRO A 82 -9.04 23.60 -5.56
CA PRO A 82 -9.71 22.40 -6.08
C PRO A 82 -11.00 22.11 -5.30
N LYS A 83 -12.11 21.94 -6.01
CA LYS A 83 -13.41 21.50 -5.47
C LYS A 83 -13.50 19.99 -5.57
N LEU A 84 -13.35 19.33 -4.43
CA LEU A 84 -13.32 17.87 -4.32
C LEU A 84 -14.70 17.33 -4.00
N ARG A 85 -15.15 16.33 -4.75
CA ARG A 85 -16.34 15.54 -4.45
C ARG A 85 -15.97 14.07 -4.33
N GLN A 86 -16.33 13.44 -3.22
CA GLN A 86 -16.12 12.01 -3.07
C GLN A 86 -16.97 11.21 -4.07
N ALA A 87 -16.35 10.26 -4.76
CA ALA A 87 -17.00 9.29 -5.64
C ALA A 87 -16.66 7.87 -5.18
N GLY A 88 -17.68 7.00 -5.08
CA GLY A 88 -17.57 5.64 -4.55
C GLY A 88 -18.59 5.35 -3.44
N PRO A 89 -18.51 4.17 -2.80
CA PRO A 89 -17.46 3.17 -2.99
C PRO A 89 -17.55 2.42 -4.31
N TYR A 90 -16.41 2.15 -4.93
CA TYR A 90 -16.24 1.13 -5.94
C TYR A 90 -15.71 -0.13 -5.26
N VAL A 91 -16.52 -1.20 -5.25
CA VAL A 91 -16.25 -2.40 -4.47
C VAL A 91 -15.59 -3.46 -5.34
N TYR A 92 -14.42 -3.94 -4.92
CA TYR A 92 -13.69 -5.03 -5.52
C TYR A 92 -13.64 -6.24 -4.59
N SER A 93 -13.92 -7.42 -5.13
CA SER A 93 -13.69 -8.70 -4.46
C SER A 93 -12.27 -9.18 -4.77
N ILE A 94 -11.47 -9.40 -3.73
CA ILE A 94 -10.07 -9.77 -3.87
C ILE A 94 -9.88 -11.22 -3.46
N THR A 95 -9.39 -12.04 -4.40
CA THR A 95 -8.90 -13.39 -4.10
C THR A 95 -7.41 -13.32 -3.84
N SER A 96 -6.97 -13.72 -2.64
CA SER A 96 -5.57 -13.67 -2.21
C SER A 96 -5.03 -15.05 -1.86
N LYS A 97 -3.80 -15.33 -2.28
CA LYS A 97 -3.11 -16.61 -2.01
C LYS A 97 -1.62 -16.36 -1.82
N ARG A 98 -0.99 -17.12 -0.95
CA ARG A 98 0.47 -17.13 -0.77
C ARG A 98 1.11 -18.09 -1.77
N VAL A 99 2.07 -17.59 -2.54
CA VAL A 99 2.85 -18.37 -3.52
C VAL A 99 4.33 -18.37 -3.14
N ASP A 100 5.12 -19.26 -3.75
CA ASP A 100 6.55 -19.46 -3.42
C ASP A 100 6.83 -19.67 -1.91
N VAL A 101 5.97 -20.43 -1.23
CA VAL A 101 6.11 -20.67 0.21
C VAL A 101 7.36 -21.52 0.53
N LYS A 102 8.19 -21.01 1.44
CA LYS A 102 9.42 -21.66 1.95
C LYS A 102 9.50 -21.52 3.47
N PHE A 103 9.85 -22.62 4.14
CA PHE A 103 10.09 -22.66 5.58
C PHE A 103 11.58 -22.83 5.85
N GLU A 104 12.12 -22.02 6.75
CA GLU A 104 13.55 -22.03 7.13
C GLU A 104 13.71 -21.37 8.50
N ASP A 105 14.50 -21.96 9.40
CA ASP A 105 14.86 -21.39 10.72
C ASP A 105 13.69 -20.78 11.51
N ALA A 106 12.61 -21.56 11.71
CA ALA A 106 11.39 -21.11 12.39
C ALA A 106 10.75 -19.85 11.77
N LYS A 107 10.93 -19.67 10.46
CA LYS A 107 10.32 -18.60 9.66
C LYS A 107 9.66 -19.19 8.41
N VAL A 108 8.67 -18.46 7.91
CA VAL A 108 8.00 -18.77 6.65
C VAL A 108 8.04 -17.57 5.72
N THR A 109 8.56 -17.77 4.52
CA THR A 109 8.64 -16.76 3.46
C THR A 109 7.66 -17.09 2.35
N SER A 110 6.93 -16.09 1.86
CA SER A 110 6.00 -16.25 0.72
C SER A 110 5.85 -14.94 -0.05
N LYS A 111 5.22 -15.01 -1.22
CA LYS A 111 4.81 -13.85 -2.03
C LYS A 111 3.28 -13.80 -2.11
N PRO A 112 2.65 -12.62 -2.03
CA PRO A 112 1.22 -12.51 -2.25
C PRO A 112 0.88 -12.61 -3.75
N PHE A 113 -0.08 -13.46 -4.09
CA PHE A 113 -0.86 -13.37 -5.31
C PHE A 113 -2.23 -12.79 -4.94
N GLU A 114 -2.64 -11.75 -5.67
CA GLU A 114 -3.92 -11.07 -5.48
C GLU A 114 -4.58 -10.86 -6.82
N LYS A 115 -5.86 -11.20 -6.93
CA LYS A 115 -6.68 -10.95 -8.11
C LYS A 115 -7.92 -10.17 -7.68
N ALA A 116 -8.09 -8.99 -8.26
CA ALA A 116 -9.23 -8.12 -8.02
C ALA A 116 -10.30 -8.27 -9.09
N GLU A 117 -11.56 -8.36 -8.68
CA GLU A 117 -12.72 -8.43 -9.57
C GLU A 117 -13.75 -7.38 -9.12
N PHE A 118 -14.22 -6.55 -10.05
CA PHE A 118 -15.21 -5.51 -9.73
C PHE A 118 -16.55 -6.14 -9.34
N ASN A 119 -17.05 -5.78 -8.17
CA ASN A 119 -18.31 -6.28 -7.64
C ASN A 119 -19.43 -5.27 -7.92
N LYS A 120 -20.04 -5.39 -9.10
CA LYS A 120 -21.13 -4.50 -9.55
C LYS A 120 -22.33 -4.49 -8.59
N LYS A 121 -22.67 -5.65 -8.00
CA LYS A 121 -23.82 -5.77 -7.08
C LYS A 121 -23.58 -4.97 -5.81
N LEU A 122 -22.50 -5.24 -5.08
CA LEU A 122 -22.17 -4.52 -3.84
C LEU A 122 -21.94 -3.03 -4.10
N THR A 123 -21.29 -2.68 -5.21
CA THR A 123 -21.13 -1.27 -5.61
C THR A 123 -22.47 -0.57 -5.77
N LYS A 124 -23.47 -1.21 -6.41
CA LYS A 124 -24.81 -0.63 -6.57
C LYS A 124 -25.62 -0.60 -5.28
N GLU A 125 -25.41 -1.54 -4.37
CA GLU A 125 -26.06 -1.55 -3.04
C GLU A 125 -25.55 -0.39 -2.17
N GLU A 126 -24.25 -0.11 -2.18
CA GLU A 126 -23.63 0.93 -1.36
C GLU A 126 -23.62 2.32 -2.06
N CYS A 127 -23.54 2.35 -3.38
CA CYS A 127 -23.64 3.55 -4.21
C CYS A 127 -24.48 3.30 -5.47
N PRO A 128 -25.82 3.53 -5.43
CA PRO A 128 -26.72 3.26 -6.55
C PRO A 128 -26.35 3.96 -7.86
N THR A 129 -25.71 5.13 -7.78
CA THR A 129 -25.26 5.90 -8.94
C THR A 129 -23.90 5.46 -9.47
N CYS A 130 -23.09 4.74 -8.70
CA CYS A 130 -21.73 4.37 -9.08
C CYS A 130 -21.70 3.23 -10.11
N GLY A 131 -20.77 3.30 -11.05
CA GLY A 131 -20.58 2.31 -12.11
C GLY A 131 -19.11 2.07 -12.44
N GLU A 132 -18.82 0.94 -13.08
CA GLU A 132 -17.43 0.56 -13.41
C GLU A 132 -16.74 1.53 -14.39
N ASP A 133 -17.54 2.17 -15.24
CA ASP A 133 -17.10 3.11 -16.28
C ASP A 133 -17.26 4.58 -15.88
N ASP A 134 -17.50 4.86 -14.59
CA ASP A 134 -17.62 6.23 -14.10
C ASP A 134 -16.35 7.01 -14.41
N LYS A 135 -16.50 8.15 -15.09
CA LYS A 135 -15.39 9.03 -15.43
C LYS A 135 -15.09 9.99 -14.29
N LEU A 136 -13.88 9.89 -13.75
CA LEU A 136 -13.41 10.67 -12.62
C LEU A 136 -12.18 11.48 -13.01
N THR A 137 -12.16 12.74 -12.61
CA THR A 137 -11.00 13.62 -12.75
C THR A 137 -10.27 13.67 -11.43
N VAL A 138 -9.05 13.13 -11.37
CA VAL A 138 -8.24 13.07 -10.16
C VAL A 138 -6.85 13.64 -10.40
N LEU A 139 -6.14 13.96 -9.32
CA LEU A 139 -4.72 14.27 -9.42
C LEU A 139 -3.96 13.06 -9.96
N ASN A 140 -3.14 13.27 -10.97
CA ASN A 140 -2.51 12.21 -11.73
C ASN A 140 -1.23 11.74 -11.02
N ALA A 141 -1.32 10.63 -10.27
CA ALA A 141 -0.18 10.06 -9.56
C ALA A 141 1.01 9.76 -10.49
N GLY A 142 0.76 9.21 -11.69
CA GLY A 142 1.83 8.96 -12.66
C GLY A 142 2.60 10.22 -13.05
N TYR A 143 1.87 11.33 -13.24
CA TYR A 143 2.47 12.63 -13.53
C TYR A 143 3.19 13.25 -12.32
N LEU A 144 2.66 13.12 -11.11
CA LEU A 144 3.36 13.60 -9.92
C LEU A 144 4.70 12.88 -9.71
N ALA A 145 4.73 11.57 -9.96
CA ALA A 145 5.94 10.76 -9.80
C ALA A 145 6.97 11.02 -10.90
N GLN A 146 6.52 11.14 -12.16
CA GLN A 146 7.40 11.08 -13.33
C GLN A 146 7.23 12.22 -14.34
N GLY A 147 6.36 13.20 -14.08
CA GLY A 147 5.96 14.24 -15.04
C GLY A 147 7.15 15.00 -15.64
N LYS A 148 8.17 15.30 -14.83
CA LYS A 148 9.41 15.94 -15.30
C LYS A 148 10.20 15.07 -16.29
N VAL A 149 10.41 13.81 -15.95
CA VAL A 149 11.08 12.83 -16.84
C VAL A 149 10.27 12.64 -18.11
N LEU A 150 8.96 12.47 -17.97
CA LEU A 150 8.02 12.28 -19.07
C LEU A 150 8.00 13.48 -20.02
N SER A 151 8.00 14.70 -19.47
CA SER A 151 8.02 15.93 -20.26
C SER A 151 9.29 16.09 -21.09
N GLN A 152 10.43 15.56 -20.60
CA GLN A 152 11.66 15.48 -21.37
C GLN A 152 11.56 14.36 -22.41
N ALA A 153 11.07 13.18 -22.03
CA ALA A 153 10.97 12.01 -22.89
C ALA A 153 10.20 12.27 -24.19
N ILE A 154 9.19 13.15 -24.16
CA ILE A 154 8.38 13.50 -25.34
C ILE A 154 8.97 14.61 -26.21
N ILE A 155 10.07 15.27 -25.81
CA ILE A 155 10.70 16.33 -26.62
C ILE A 155 11.02 15.83 -28.03
N PRO A 156 11.70 14.68 -28.25
CA PRO A 156 11.99 14.21 -29.59
C PRO A 156 10.75 13.96 -30.44
N LEU A 157 9.68 13.45 -29.83
CA LEU A 157 8.41 13.26 -30.53
C LEU A 157 7.82 14.60 -30.99
N MET A 158 7.72 15.57 -30.08
CA MET A 158 7.21 16.91 -30.39
C MET A 158 8.03 17.55 -31.52
N MET A 159 9.35 17.38 -31.44
CA MET A 159 10.30 17.84 -32.44
C MET A 159 10.08 17.17 -33.80
N ASN A 160 9.88 15.85 -33.84
CA ASN A 160 9.60 15.13 -35.09
C ASN A 160 8.26 15.57 -35.70
N ILE A 161 7.20 15.70 -34.90
CA ILE A 161 5.90 16.20 -35.38
C ILE A 161 6.04 17.60 -35.99
N LEU A 162 6.82 18.48 -35.34
CA LEU A 162 7.09 19.81 -35.86
C LEU A 162 7.84 19.77 -37.19
N PHE A 163 8.91 18.98 -37.28
CA PHE A 163 9.70 18.83 -38.50
C PHE A 163 8.87 18.25 -39.65
N GLU A 164 8.05 17.23 -39.39
CA GLU A 164 7.16 16.66 -40.42
C GLU A 164 6.10 17.66 -40.89
N ARG A 165 5.59 18.53 -40.01
CA ARG A 165 4.70 19.63 -40.43
C ARG A 165 5.43 20.62 -41.34
N LEU A 166 6.64 21.03 -40.98
CA LEU A 166 7.45 21.99 -41.76
C LEU A 166 7.93 21.42 -43.09
N LYS A 167 8.18 20.11 -43.15
CA LYS A 167 8.59 19.41 -44.37
C LYS A 167 7.56 19.44 -45.50
N ARG A 168 6.30 19.75 -45.19
CA ARG A 168 5.24 19.94 -46.20
C ARG A 168 5.54 21.10 -47.15
N ASP A 169 6.18 22.16 -46.64
CA ASP A 169 6.40 23.41 -47.37
C ASP A 169 7.88 23.64 -47.74
N ARG A 170 8.82 22.98 -47.06
CA ARG A 170 10.27 23.20 -47.21
C ARG A 170 11.04 21.89 -47.05
N ASN A 171 12.21 21.76 -47.69
CA ASN A 171 13.08 20.61 -47.42
C ASN A 171 13.83 20.76 -46.08
N GLU A 172 14.34 19.65 -45.55
CA GLU A 172 15.00 19.58 -44.23
C GLU A 172 16.21 20.52 -44.10
N THR A 173 17.03 20.63 -45.14
CA THR A 173 18.20 21.53 -45.15
C THR A 173 17.77 23.00 -45.04
N SER A 174 16.71 23.39 -45.73
CA SER A 174 16.15 24.74 -45.66
C SER A 174 15.59 25.04 -44.27
N ILE A 175 14.88 24.08 -43.67
CA ILE A 175 14.35 24.19 -42.30
C ILE A 175 15.49 24.43 -41.32
N LEU A 176 16.52 23.58 -41.33
CA LEU A 176 17.65 23.71 -40.40
C LEU A 176 18.46 24.99 -40.58
N ARG A 177 18.64 25.46 -41.82
CA ARG A 177 19.27 26.77 -42.08
C ARG A 177 18.44 27.90 -41.48
N GLN A 178 17.13 27.88 -41.67
CA GLN A 178 16.23 28.89 -41.11
C GLN A 178 16.21 28.85 -39.57
N MET A 179 16.24 27.65 -38.99
CA MET A 179 16.38 27.42 -37.54
C MET A 179 17.77 27.74 -36.97
N GLY A 180 18.73 28.14 -37.79
CA GLY A 180 20.03 28.65 -37.33
C GLY A 180 20.13 30.17 -37.37
N GLN A 181 19.17 30.86 -38.01
CA GLN A 181 19.19 32.31 -38.13
C GLN A 181 18.69 32.99 -36.86
N ALA A 182 19.30 34.13 -36.53
CA ALA A 182 18.88 34.98 -35.41
C ALA A 182 17.43 35.50 -35.60
N ASP A 183 17.07 35.84 -36.83
CA ASP A 183 15.73 36.26 -37.25
C ASP A 183 15.01 35.10 -37.95
N ASN A 184 14.45 34.18 -37.17
CA ASN A 184 13.76 33.01 -37.70
C ASN A 184 12.38 33.37 -38.27
N GLN A 185 12.19 33.17 -39.58
CA GLN A 185 10.95 33.43 -40.31
C GLN A 185 9.99 32.22 -40.37
N LEU A 186 10.27 31.13 -39.67
CA LEU A 186 9.33 30.00 -39.59
C LEU A 186 8.12 30.41 -38.74
N ASN A 187 6.93 30.31 -39.31
CA ASN A 187 5.68 30.52 -38.58
C ASN A 187 5.39 29.31 -37.68
N LEU A 188 5.95 29.36 -36.47
CA LEU A 188 5.82 28.30 -35.49
C LEU A 188 4.79 28.74 -34.44
N THR A 189 3.88 27.85 -34.05
CA THR A 189 3.01 28.03 -32.87
C THR A 189 3.66 27.39 -31.63
N TYR A 190 3.39 27.91 -30.43
CA TYR A 190 4.03 27.54 -29.15
C TYR A 190 4.30 26.02 -29.02
N PRO A 191 5.52 25.57 -28.65
CA PRO A 191 6.67 26.31 -28.10
C PRO A 191 7.62 26.79 -29.21
N SER A 192 7.26 27.89 -29.87
CA SER A 192 7.79 28.24 -31.18
C SER A 192 8.98 29.21 -31.17
N ASN A 193 9.28 29.83 -30.03
CA ASN A 193 10.38 30.79 -29.93
C ASN A 193 11.77 30.10 -29.83
N ALA A 194 11.74 28.77 -29.87
CA ALA A 194 12.82 27.81 -29.61
C ALA A 194 13.64 27.41 -30.84
N PHE A 195 13.35 27.95 -32.02
CA PHE A 195 13.99 27.52 -33.27
C PHE A 195 14.62 28.74 -33.93
N GLY A 196 15.93 28.74 -34.20
CA GLY A 196 16.70 29.93 -34.65
C GLY A 196 17.02 30.92 -33.56
N SER A 197 15.98 31.35 -32.84
CA SER A 197 16.01 32.37 -31.80
C SER A 197 16.03 31.78 -30.37
N TRP A 198 16.48 30.53 -30.22
CA TRP A 198 16.36 29.79 -28.96
C TRP A 198 17.13 30.39 -27.78
N ILE A 199 18.16 31.19 -28.08
CA ILE A 199 18.89 32.04 -27.14
C ILE A 199 18.30 33.47 -27.04
N HIS A 200 17.58 33.94 -28.05
CA HIS A 200 17.06 35.32 -28.08
C HIS A 200 16.03 35.59 -26.99
N SER A 201 15.17 34.61 -26.69
CA SER A 201 14.21 34.69 -25.58
C SER A 201 14.87 34.70 -24.19
N LEU A 202 16.16 34.40 -24.08
CA LEU A 202 16.92 34.33 -22.83
C LEU A 202 17.94 35.47 -22.77
N GLN A 203 17.54 36.65 -22.25
CA GLN A 203 18.39 37.85 -22.16
C GLN A 203 19.78 37.57 -21.55
N HIS A 204 19.88 36.68 -20.56
CA HIS A 204 21.15 36.33 -19.91
C HIS A 204 22.20 35.71 -20.85
N PHE A 205 21.78 35.18 -22.01
CA PHE A 205 22.65 34.54 -23.00
C PHE A 205 22.84 35.40 -24.25
N GLU A 206 22.60 36.71 -24.18
CA GLU A 206 22.74 37.64 -25.30
C GLU A 206 24.11 37.56 -26.00
N SER A 207 25.18 37.37 -25.24
CA SER A 207 26.54 37.22 -25.78
C SER A 207 26.75 35.99 -26.68
N LEU A 208 25.82 35.05 -26.69
CA LEU A 208 25.86 33.84 -27.50
C LEU A 208 24.99 33.93 -28.77
N ARG A 209 24.22 35.02 -28.94
CA ARG A 209 23.36 35.24 -30.11
C ARG A 209 24.20 35.41 -31.38
N LYS A 210 23.98 34.53 -32.35
CA LYS A 210 24.60 34.56 -33.68
C LYS A 210 23.79 33.74 -34.67
N THR A 211 24.07 33.89 -35.95
CA THR A 211 23.65 32.91 -36.95
C THR A 211 24.53 31.65 -36.83
N TYR A 212 23.88 30.49 -36.70
CA TYR A 212 24.54 29.19 -36.62
C TYR A 212 24.64 28.55 -38.00
N SER A 213 25.73 27.81 -38.21
CA SER A 213 25.95 27.04 -39.44
C SER A 213 25.00 25.83 -39.53
N LEU A 214 24.80 25.32 -40.75
CA LEU A 214 24.03 24.09 -40.98
C LEU A 214 24.63 22.90 -40.20
N ALA A 215 25.96 22.80 -40.09
CA ALA A 215 26.62 21.73 -39.34
C ALA A 215 26.34 21.81 -37.84
N GLU A 216 26.29 23.02 -37.27
CA GLU A 216 25.87 23.25 -35.88
C GLU A 216 24.40 22.85 -35.68
N MET A 217 23.51 23.27 -36.57
CA MET A 217 22.08 22.92 -36.45
C MET A 217 21.83 21.42 -36.64
N ASN A 218 22.55 20.75 -37.54
CA ASN A 218 22.53 19.29 -37.67
C ASN A 218 22.97 18.59 -36.38
N GLY A 219 24.04 19.07 -35.72
CA GLY A 219 24.51 18.49 -34.46
C GLY A 219 23.49 18.63 -33.32
N LEU A 220 22.88 19.81 -33.18
CA LEU A 220 21.87 20.08 -32.15
C LEU A 220 20.55 19.34 -32.42
N TYR A 221 19.92 19.59 -33.56
CA TYR A 221 18.60 19.03 -33.89
C TYR A 221 18.67 17.54 -34.17
N GLY A 222 19.80 17.02 -34.66
CA GLY A 222 20.01 15.58 -34.79
C GLY A 222 19.94 14.85 -33.45
N ALA A 223 20.44 15.47 -32.37
CA ALA A 223 20.31 14.92 -31.03
C ALA A 223 18.89 15.10 -30.44
N LEU A 224 18.24 16.24 -30.70
CA LEU A 224 16.88 16.53 -30.22
C LEU A 224 15.80 15.67 -30.89
N LEU A 225 15.94 15.36 -32.18
CA LEU A 225 15.00 14.55 -32.95
C LEU A 225 15.18 13.04 -32.72
N ASN A 226 16.33 12.63 -32.20
CA ASN A 226 16.66 11.21 -32.02
C ASN A 226 16.49 10.78 -30.56
N THR A 227 15.45 9.99 -30.29
CA THR A 227 15.13 9.45 -28.96
C THR A 227 16.34 8.77 -28.30
N SER A 228 17.08 7.95 -29.05
CA SER A 228 18.26 7.22 -28.53
C SER A 228 19.42 8.14 -28.12
N LYS A 229 19.50 9.35 -28.68
CA LYS A 229 20.51 10.37 -28.36
C LYS A 229 20.03 11.35 -27.30
N PHE A 230 18.71 11.53 -27.17
CA PHE A 230 18.14 12.47 -26.22
C PHE A 230 18.09 11.91 -24.79
N GLY A 231 17.73 10.64 -24.63
CA GLY A 231 17.80 9.94 -23.34
C GLY A 231 17.18 8.55 -23.38
N PRO A 232 17.62 7.62 -22.50
CA PRO A 232 17.17 6.23 -22.47
C PRO A 232 15.80 6.07 -21.78
N PHE A 233 14.84 6.94 -22.08
CA PHE A 233 13.55 7.00 -21.37
C PHE A 233 12.70 5.72 -21.53
N THR A 234 12.93 4.96 -22.59
CA THR A 234 12.29 3.65 -22.86
C THR A 234 13.11 2.45 -22.35
N ASN A 235 14.26 2.68 -21.69
CA ASN A 235 15.11 1.63 -21.13
C ASN A 235 15.26 1.83 -19.60
N PRO A 236 14.34 1.29 -18.79
CA PRO A 236 14.31 1.55 -17.34
C PRO A 236 15.59 1.18 -16.59
N PRO A 237 16.26 0.03 -16.84
CA PRO A 237 17.53 -0.29 -16.18
C PRO A 237 18.63 0.75 -16.45
N LEU A 238 18.76 1.17 -17.71
CA LEU A 238 19.74 2.18 -18.09
C LEU A 238 19.36 3.56 -17.54
N LEU A 239 18.09 3.94 -17.61
CA LEU A 239 17.57 5.18 -17.05
C LEU A 239 17.87 5.27 -15.55
N ALA A 240 17.60 4.22 -14.78
CA ALA A 240 17.89 4.17 -13.35
C ALA A 240 19.40 4.34 -13.06
N LYS A 241 20.26 3.67 -13.82
CA LYS A 241 21.73 3.81 -13.71
C LYS A 241 22.20 5.24 -14.00
N CYS A 242 21.64 5.87 -15.04
CA CYS A 242 21.96 7.23 -15.45
C CYS A 242 21.48 8.27 -14.42
N LEU A 243 20.26 8.12 -13.90
CA LEU A 243 19.72 8.97 -12.83
C LEU A 243 20.45 8.77 -11.49
N GLY A 244 21.09 7.60 -11.29
CA GLY A 244 22.02 7.35 -10.19
C GLY A 244 23.39 8.03 -10.34
N GLY A 245 23.62 8.76 -11.44
CA GLY A 245 24.86 9.51 -11.68
C GLY A 245 25.99 8.71 -12.33
N ASN A 246 25.74 7.47 -12.78
CA ASN A 246 26.70 6.71 -13.60
C ASN A 246 26.54 7.11 -15.08
N LEU A 247 27.12 8.25 -15.42
CA LEU A 247 26.92 8.94 -16.69
C LEU A 247 27.72 8.32 -17.84
N SER A 248 27.12 8.34 -19.03
CA SER A 248 27.74 7.92 -20.30
C SER A 248 27.03 8.59 -21.48
N VAL A 249 27.55 8.39 -22.69
CA VAL A 249 26.85 8.79 -23.94
C VAL A 249 25.46 8.16 -24.02
N GLN A 250 25.28 6.92 -23.52
CA GLN A 250 24.00 6.22 -23.56
C GLN A 250 22.94 6.86 -22.65
N CYS A 251 23.34 7.69 -21.68
CA CYS A 251 22.40 8.48 -20.88
C CYS A 251 21.74 9.62 -21.67
N GLY A 252 22.26 9.92 -22.87
CA GLY A 252 21.68 10.91 -23.77
C GLY A 252 21.85 12.35 -23.30
N LEU A 253 21.44 13.27 -24.18
CA LEU A 253 21.68 14.71 -24.03
C LEU A 253 20.99 15.28 -22.78
N ALA A 254 19.73 14.96 -22.55
CA ALA A 254 18.91 15.55 -21.49
C ALA A 254 19.47 15.27 -20.08
N ILE A 255 19.82 14.01 -19.82
CA ILE A 255 20.34 13.60 -18.51
C ILE A 255 21.73 14.18 -18.28
N ASN A 256 22.63 14.08 -19.27
CA ASN A 256 23.98 14.62 -19.12
C ASN A 256 23.99 16.15 -18.89
N LEU A 257 23.11 16.90 -19.57
CA LEU A 257 22.95 18.35 -19.31
C LEU A 257 22.52 18.65 -17.87
N ASN A 258 21.65 17.81 -17.29
CA ASN A 258 21.18 18.00 -15.91
C ASN A 258 22.26 17.71 -14.87
N PHE A 259 23.14 16.74 -15.13
CA PHE A 259 24.22 16.38 -14.21
C PHE A 259 25.50 17.19 -14.39
N GLN A 260 25.75 17.80 -15.55
CA GLN A 260 27.01 18.50 -15.83
C GLN A 260 27.44 19.50 -14.74
N PRO A 261 26.54 20.34 -14.16
CA PRO A 261 26.96 21.27 -13.11
C PRO A 261 27.51 20.59 -11.86
N LYS A 262 27.11 19.34 -11.61
CA LYS A 262 27.53 18.52 -10.47
C LYS A 262 28.66 17.54 -10.83
N GLN A 263 28.78 17.18 -12.11
CA GLN A 263 29.73 16.19 -12.62
C GLN A 263 30.36 16.68 -13.94
N PRO A 264 31.56 17.29 -13.89
CA PRO A 264 32.21 17.88 -15.06
C PRO A 264 32.45 16.90 -16.23
N GLN A 265 32.65 15.62 -15.92
CA GLN A 265 32.81 14.54 -16.92
C GLN A 265 31.64 14.45 -17.92
N ALA A 266 30.44 14.89 -17.53
CA ALA A 266 29.28 14.91 -18.41
C ALA A 266 29.49 15.81 -19.64
N ALA A 267 30.35 16.84 -19.55
CA ALA A 267 30.67 17.73 -20.66
C ALA A 267 31.26 16.98 -21.86
N LYS A 268 32.09 15.96 -21.61
CA LYS A 268 32.66 15.11 -22.66
C LYS A 268 31.55 14.35 -23.41
N PHE A 269 30.62 13.76 -22.66
CA PHE A 269 29.51 13.01 -23.26
C PHE A 269 28.53 13.93 -24.02
N ILE A 270 28.24 15.12 -23.50
CA ILE A 270 27.44 16.13 -24.22
C ILE A 270 28.09 16.46 -25.58
N GLN A 271 29.40 16.71 -25.57
CA GLN A 271 30.15 17.03 -26.78
C GLN A 271 30.15 15.87 -27.78
N GLU A 272 30.31 14.62 -27.31
CA GLU A 272 30.23 13.42 -28.16
C GLU A 272 28.85 13.21 -28.79
N ILE A 273 27.77 13.53 -28.06
CA ILE A 273 26.40 13.41 -28.56
C ILE A 273 26.11 14.45 -29.65
N LEU A 274 26.56 15.68 -29.45
CA LEU A 274 26.32 16.82 -30.34
C LEU A 274 27.31 16.91 -31.51
N CYS A 275 28.42 16.18 -31.43
CA CYS A 275 29.48 16.12 -32.44
C CYS A 275 29.97 14.69 -32.69
N PRO A 276 29.11 13.77 -33.17
CA PRO A 276 29.49 12.38 -33.40
C PRO A 276 30.50 12.24 -34.56
N ASN A 277 30.51 13.20 -35.50
CA ASN A 277 31.49 13.27 -36.59
C ASN A 277 32.14 14.66 -36.59
N THR A 278 33.38 14.73 -36.10
CA THR A 278 34.16 15.97 -35.97
C THR A 278 34.44 16.69 -37.29
N LYS A 279 34.16 16.06 -38.45
CA LYS A 279 34.43 16.63 -39.78
C LYS A 279 33.19 17.19 -40.50
N LEU A 280 31.95 16.86 -40.10
CA LEU A 280 30.75 17.19 -40.90
C LEU A 280 29.49 17.64 -40.13
N ALA A 281 29.28 17.25 -38.86
CA ALA A 281 28.11 17.68 -38.08
C ALA A 281 28.50 17.86 -36.62
N CYS A 282 28.55 19.11 -36.15
CA CYS A 282 28.99 19.40 -34.79
C CYS A 282 28.41 20.71 -34.25
N PHE A 283 27.72 20.62 -33.12
CA PHE A 283 27.36 21.76 -32.28
C PHE A 283 28.35 21.86 -31.11
N ASN A 284 29.24 22.84 -31.14
CA ASN A 284 30.34 22.96 -30.18
C ASN A 284 29.89 23.55 -28.82
N THR A 285 30.03 22.77 -27.75
CA THR A 285 29.67 23.17 -26.38
C THR A 285 30.85 23.56 -25.50
N SER A 286 32.08 23.59 -26.03
CA SER A 286 33.32 23.90 -25.28
C SER A 286 33.40 25.34 -24.76
N LYS A 287 32.54 26.25 -25.22
CA LYS A 287 32.46 27.62 -24.67
C LYS A 287 31.66 27.61 -23.36
N ASN A 288 32.19 28.26 -22.32
CA ASN A 288 31.66 28.23 -20.94
C ASN A 288 30.18 28.66 -20.79
N GLY A 289 29.62 29.42 -21.74
CA GLY A 289 28.21 29.80 -21.76
C GLY A 289 27.28 28.87 -22.55
N THR A 290 27.80 28.13 -23.54
CA THR A 290 26.97 27.41 -24.52
C THR A 290 26.22 26.24 -23.89
N TYR A 291 26.87 25.45 -23.04
CA TYR A 291 26.19 24.34 -22.37
C TYR A 291 25.11 24.83 -21.40
N LYS A 292 25.32 25.98 -20.73
CA LYS A 292 24.33 26.57 -19.82
C LYS A 292 23.10 27.03 -20.59
N ALA A 293 23.31 27.68 -21.73
CA ALA A 293 22.23 28.05 -22.63
C ALA A 293 21.49 26.81 -23.12
N LEU A 294 22.20 25.77 -23.55
CA LEU A 294 21.59 24.53 -24.02
C LEU A 294 20.78 23.82 -22.93
N ARG A 295 21.27 23.81 -21.69
CA ARG A 295 20.52 23.29 -20.54
C ARG A 295 19.25 24.12 -20.27
N ALA A 296 19.34 25.45 -20.28
CA ALA A 296 18.18 26.31 -20.11
C ALA A 296 17.14 26.05 -21.22
N PHE A 297 17.63 25.90 -22.45
CA PHE A 297 16.80 25.59 -23.60
C PHE A 297 16.06 24.25 -23.49
N THR A 298 16.75 23.17 -23.12
CA THR A 298 16.10 21.87 -22.94
C THR A 298 15.09 21.87 -21.77
N LEU A 299 15.33 22.68 -20.74
CA LEU A 299 14.36 22.91 -19.67
C LEU A 299 13.12 23.67 -20.18
N GLU A 300 13.28 24.71 -21.01
CA GLU A 300 12.14 25.40 -21.63
C GLU A 300 11.34 24.47 -22.55
N LEU A 301 12.02 23.64 -23.36
CA LEU A 301 11.34 22.63 -24.17
C LEU A 301 10.56 21.62 -23.32
N SER A 302 11.08 21.25 -22.14
CA SER A 302 10.37 20.34 -21.24
C SER A 302 9.05 20.94 -20.73
N LYS A 303 8.98 22.27 -20.54
CA LYS A 303 7.72 22.93 -20.16
C LYS A 303 6.66 22.82 -21.25
N ALA A 304 7.07 22.86 -22.51
CA ALA A 304 6.16 22.60 -23.62
C ALA A 304 5.70 21.14 -23.65
N GLY A 305 6.59 20.22 -23.26
CA GLY A 305 6.23 18.83 -22.98
C GLY A 305 5.11 18.72 -21.94
N LEU A 306 5.21 19.44 -20.81
CA LEU A 306 4.13 19.46 -19.80
C LEU A 306 2.79 19.95 -20.38
N SER A 307 2.82 20.94 -21.28
CA SER A 307 1.61 21.42 -21.98
C SER A 307 1.02 20.33 -22.89
N PHE A 308 1.86 19.66 -23.68
CA PHE A 308 1.44 18.55 -24.54
C PHE A 308 0.81 17.42 -23.72
N LEU A 309 1.44 17.03 -22.61
CA LEU A 309 0.90 16.02 -21.69
C LEU A 309 -0.45 16.44 -21.14
N THR A 310 -0.60 17.69 -20.72
CA THR A 310 -1.85 18.23 -20.17
C THR A 310 -3.00 18.15 -21.19
N GLN A 311 -2.74 18.53 -22.45
CA GLN A 311 -3.73 18.46 -23.54
C GLN A 311 -4.16 17.01 -23.87
N HIS A 312 -3.30 16.03 -23.61
CA HIS A 312 -3.56 14.61 -23.89
C HIS A 312 -3.93 13.81 -22.65
N ASN A 313 -4.47 14.45 -21.61
CA ASN A 313 -4.95 13.78 -20.38
C ASN A 313 -3.84 13.09 -19.54
N PHE A 314 -2.61 13.59 -19.67
CA PHE A 314 -1.41 13.12 -18.97
C PHE A 314 -0.74 14.21 -18.11
N GLY A 315 -1.41 15.35 -17.92
CA GLY A 315 -0.91 16.43 -17.07
C GLY A 315 -1.12 16.16 -15.59
N ALA A 316 -1.09 17.22 -14.79
CA ALA A 316 -1.27 17.19 -13.34
C ALA A 316 -2.58 16.54 -12.89
N THR A 317 -3.63 16.57 -13.72
CA THR A 317 -4.84 15.75 -13.54
C THR A 317 -5.05 14.80 -14.70
N THR A 318 -5.78 13.72 -14.44
CA THR A 318 -6.24 12.78 -15.46
C THR A 318 -7.71 12.48 -15.24
N THR A 319 -8.46 12.39 -16.34
CA THR A 319 -9.87 11.99 -16.38
C THR A 319 -9.96 10.60 -16.98
N ARG A 320 -10.36 9.60 -16.19
CA ARG A 320 -10.37 8.20 -16.59
C ARG A 320 -11.57 7.47 -16.02
N ASN A 321 -11.88 6.29 -16.56
CA ASN A 321 -12.83 5.39 -15.93
C ASN A 321 -12.28 4.99 -14.56
N GLN A 322 -13.15 4.80 -13.57
CA GLN A 322 -12.74 4.41 -12.23
C GLN A 322 -12.02 3.05 -12.23
N SER A 323 -12.30 2.16 -13.20
CA SER A 323 -11.63 0.87 -13.35
C SER A 323 -10.14 1.01 -13.69
N ASP A 324 -9.81 1.92 -14.62
CA ASP A 324 -8.43 2.29 -14.94
C ASP A 324 -7.71 2.85 -13.70
N LEU A 325 -8.38 3.71 -12.93
CA LEU A 325 -7.81 4.31 -11.72
C LEU A 325 -7.61 3.25 -10.61
N SER A 326 -8.51 2.28 -10.50
CA SER A 326 -8.50 1.27 -9.44
C SER A 326 -7.50 0.16 -9.72
N ILE A 327 -7.51 -0.41 -10.94
CA ILE A 327 -6.65 -1.55 -11.31
C ILE A 327 -5.31 -1.09 -11.90
N GLY A 328 -5.25 0.14 -12.39
CA GLY A 328 -4.10 0.69 -13.11
C GLY A 328 -4.31 0.67 -14.61
N TYR A 329 -3.48 1.44 -15.32
CA TYR A 329 -3.57 1.60 -16.76
C TYR A 329 -2.17 1.73 -17.36
N LYS A 330 -2.08 1.58 -18.68
CA LYS A 330 -0.84 1.82 -19.43
C LYS A 330 -0.89 3.18 -20.12
N LEU A 331 0.15 3.96 -19.89
CA LEU A 331 0.41 5.22 -20.55
C LEU A 331 1.15 4.96 -21.87
N HIS A 332 0.42 4.97 -22.98
CA HIS A 332 1.03 4.80 -24.30
C HIS A 332 1.59 6.14 -24.78
N LEU A 333 2.91 6.26 -24.83
CA LEU A 333 3.59 7.38 -25.47
C LEU A 333 3.82 7.03 -26.94
N PRO A 334 3.74 7.98 -27.88
CA PRO A 334 4.06 7.68 -29.28
C PRO A 334 5.51 7.20 -29.42
N GLY A 335 5.69 6.02 -30.04
CA GLY A 335 6.98 5.33 -30.13
C GLY A 335 7.25 4.33 -29.00
N ASP A 336 6.34 4.20 -28.03
CA ASP A 336 6.35 3.17 -26.98
C ASP A 336 5.07 2.32 -27.08
N PRO A 337 5.10 1.21 -27.85
CA PRO A 337 3.93 0.37 -28.06
C PRO A 337 3.51 -0.39 -26.80
N ASP A 338 4.42 -0.62 -25.85
CA ASP A 338 4.14 -1.38 -24.63
C ASP A 338 3.48 -0.53 -23.54
N GLY A 339 3.73 0.78 -23.58
CA GLY A 339 3.21 1.78 -22.66
C GLY A 339 3.82 1.70 -21.26
N ILE A 340 3.88 2.84 -20.58
CA ILE A 340 4.39 2.93 -19.21
C ILE A 340 3.27 2.51 -18.24
N PRO A 341 3.45 1.46 -17.43
CA PRO A 341 2.42 1.03 -16.48
C PRO A 341 2.29 2.05 -15.34
N ILE A 342 1.06 2.49 -15.09
CA ILE A 342 0.67 3.30 -13.94
C ILE A 342 -0.14 2.40 -13.00
N PRO A 343 0.34 2.13 -11.78
CA PRO A 343 -0.38 1.30 -10.83
C PRO A 343 -1.67 1.99 -10.37
N GLY A 344 -2.73 1.20 -10.16
CA GLY A 344 -3.97 1.68 -9.57
C GLY A 344 -3.98 1.62 -8.05
N SER A 345 -5.11 2.02 -7.45
CA SER A 345 -5.32 1.98 -6.00
C SER A 345 -5.50 0.57 -5.42
N VAL A 346 -5.74 -0.44 -6.27
CA VAL A 346 -5.95 -1.85 -5.93
C VAL A 346 -4.92 -2.71 -6.64
N THR A 347 -4.24 -3.58 -5.89
CA THR A 347 -3.32 -4.57 -6.46
C THR A 347 -4.11 -5.67 -7.16
N SER A 348 -3.76 -5.96 -8.41
CA SER A 348 -4.30 -7.11 -9.15
C SER A 348 -3.23 -7.69 -10.07
N HIS A 349 -2.96 -8.98 -9.93
CA HIS A 349 -2.05 -9.74 -10.78
C HIS A 349 -2.86 -10.48 -11.84
N ALA A 350 -2.31 -10.59 -13.06
CA ALA A 350 -2.97 -11.34 -14.12
C ALA A 350 -3.02 -12.86 -13.80
N ASN A 351 -1.97 -13.38 -13.16
CA ASN A 351 -1.86 -14.77 -12.73
C ASN A 351 -0.76 -14.96 -11.66
N GLU A 352 -0.68 -16.17 -11.09
CA GLU A 352 0.35 -16.50 -10.10
C GLU A 352 1.78 -16.34 -10.65
N THR A 353 2.03 -16.60 -11.94
CA THR A 353 3.37 -16.47 -12.54
C THR A 353 3.86 -15.01 -12.53
N GLU A 354 2.98 -14.05 -12.79
CA GLU A 354 3.28 -12.63 -12.66
C GLU A 354 3.59 -12.27 -11.19
N ALA A 355 2.77 -12.72 -10.25
CA ALA A 355 3.01 -12.50 -8.82
C ALA A 355 4.36 -13.05 -8.38
N ARG A 356 4.73 -14.27 -8.78
CA ARG A 356 6.05 -14.86 -8.47
C ARG A 356 7.22 -14.02 -8.99
N LYS A 357 7.05 -13.31 -10.10
CA LYS A 357 8.09 -12.43 -10.67
C LYS A 357 8.13 -11.05 -10.03
N LYS A 358 6.97 -10.44 -9.79
CA LYS A 358 6.86 -9.00 -9.43
C LYS A 358 6.57 -8.74 -7.96
N ALA A 359 5.87 -9.63 -7.27
CA ALA A 359 5.48 -9.41 -5.89
C ALA A 359 6.69 -9.47 -4.95
N THR A 360 6.70 -8.56 -3.97
CA THR A 360 7.72 -8.54 -2.92
C THR A 360 7.41 -9.63 -1.91
N SER A 361 8.41 -10.45 -1.56
CA SER A 361 8.24 -11.50 -0.56
C SER A 361 8.06 -10.91 0.84
N SER A 362 7.33 -11.61 1.70
CA SER A 362 7.24 -11.32 3.13
C SER A 362 7.62 -12.57 3.91
N THR A 363 8.34 -12.39 5.00
CA THR A 363 8.76 -13.44 5.92
C THR A 363 8.14 -13.20 7.27
N PHE A 364 7.57 -14.24 7.87
CA PHE A 364 6.96 -14.21 9.20
C PHE A 364 7.64 -15.22 10.12
N HIS A 365 7.66 -14.93 11.42
CA HIS A 365 8.03 -15.89 12.45
C HIS A 365 6.95 -16.97 12.59
N THR A 366 7.36 -18.24 12.58
CA THR A 366 6.46 -19.38 12.81
C THR A 366 6.23 -19.57 14.31
N CYS A 367 5.47 -20.60 14.70
CA CYS A 367 5.23 -20.89 16.11
C CYS A 367 6.44 -21.50 16.83
N GLU A 368 7.43 -21.99 16.09
CA GLU A 368 8.68 -22.52 16.64
C GLU A 368 9.63 -21.41 17.10
N SER A 369 9.35 -20.15 16.74
CA SER A 369 10.19 -19.03 17.13
C SER A 369 10.08 -18.75 18.63
N THR A 370 11.22 -18.52 19.30
CA THR A 370 11.33 -18.30 20.75
C THR A 370 10.93 -16.88 21.20
N GLY A 371 10.39 -16.07 20.27
CA GLY A 371 9.83 -14.74 20.45
C GLY A 371 9.17 -14.27 19.16
N ASP A 372 8.32 -13.23 19.21
CA ASP A 372 7.74 -12.58 18.02
C ASP A 372 6.92 -13.49 17.08
N ARG A 373 6.38 -14.60 17.58
CA ARG A 373 5.53 -15.53 16.82
C ARG A 373 4.47 -14.77 16.03
N PHE A 374 4.31 -15.12 14.75
CA PHE A 374 3.40 -14.48 13.78
C PHE A 374 3.78 -13.08 13.30
N ALA A 375 4.75 -12.41 13.93
CA ALA A 375 5.19 -11.10 13.48
C ALA A 375 5.99 -11.19 12.17
N PHE A 376 6.05 -10.08 11.44
CA PHE A 376 6.95 -9.94 10.30
C PHE A 376 8.41 -10.03 10.76
N ALA A 377 9.20 -10.82 10.04
CA ALA A 377 10.64 -10.96 10.21
C ALA A 377 11.44 -10.23 9.12
N ALA A 378 10.91 -10.17 7.90
CA ALA A 378 11.54 -9.51 6.76
C ALA A 378 10.54 -9.17 5.64
N VAL A 379 10.88 -8.18 4.82
CA VAL A 379 10.16 -7.84 3.58
C VAL A 379 11.16 -7.65 2.44
N GLY A 380 10.94 -8.36 1.34
CA GLY A 380 11.88 -8.42 0.22
C GLY A 380 13.22 -9.07 0.57
N GLY A 381 13.26 -9.91 1.60
CA GLY A 381 14.48 -10.53 2.13
C GLY A 381 15.23 -9.68 3.17
N GLU A 382 14.80 -8.44 3.40
CA GLU A 382 15.44 -7.51 4.34
C GLU A 382 14.69 -7.50 5.68
N SER A 383 15.39 -7.74 6.78
CA SER A 383 14.85 -7.65 8.15
C SER A 383 14.82 -6.21 8.69
N THR A 384 15.43 -5.28 7.95
CA THR A 384 15.45 -3.85 8.28
C THR A 384 15.07 -3.04 7.06
N VAL A 385 14.28 -2.00 7.28
CA VAL A 385 13.89 -1.04 6.27
C VAL A 385 15.10 -0.14 6.01
N SER A 386 15.40 0.11 4.73
CA SER A 386 16.52 0.97 4.35
C SER A 386 16.36 2.37 4.97
N ILE A 387 17.41 2.85 5.64
CA ILE A 387 17.49 4.21 6.20
C ILE A 387 17.18 5.30 5.16
N ASN A 388 17.44 5.04 3.87
CA ASN A 388 17.16 6.00 2.80
C ASN A 388 15.65 6.25 2.60
N LEU A 389 14.78 5.34 3.04
CA LEU A 389 13.33 5.53 3.01
C LEU A 389 12.86 6.40 4.17
N TYR A 390 13.50 6.27 5.34
CA TYR A 390 13.17 7.01 6.56
C TYR A 390 14.45 7.49 7.28
N PRO A 391 15.12 8.56 6.79
CA PRO A 391 16.47 8.95 7.23
C PRO A 391 16.60 9.34 8.70
N ASN A 392 15.50 9.73 9.32
CA ASN A 392 15.45 10.16 10.72
C ASN A 392 15.03 9.03 11.68
N ALA A 393 14.72 7.84 11.15
CA ALA A 393 14.33 6.69 11.95
C ALA A 393 15.51 6.13 12.74
N SER A 394 15.26 5.73 13.99
CA SER A 394 16.23 4.94 14.74
C SER A 394 16.37 3.53 14.13
N LYS A 395 17.48 2.85 14.45
CA LYS A 395 17.68 1.45 14.04
C LYS A 395 16.55 0.54 14.47
N GLU A 396 15.96 0.79 15.63
CA GLU A 396 14.83 0.01 16.13
C GLU A 396 13.53 0.30 15.37
N GLN A 397 13.27 1.56 15.05
CA GLN A 397 12.10 1.93 14.25
C GLN A 397 12.14 1.35 12.83
N LEU A 398 13.34 1.15 12.28
CA LEU A 398 13.57 0.52 10.98
C LEU A 398 13.48 -1.00 10.99
N LYS A 399 13.43 -1.67 12.15
CA LYS A 399 13.25 -3.13 12.15
C LYS A 399 11.88 -3.47 11.56
N VAL A 400 11.87 -4.43 10.65
CA VAL A 400 10.63 -5.06 10.21
C VAL A 400 10.07 -5.84 11.40
N ARG A 401 8.89 -5.43 11.88
CA ARG A 401 8.24 -5.95 13.09
C ARG A 401 6.74 -5.68 13.05
N GLY A 402 6.01 -6.26 13.99
CA GLY A 402 4.56 -6.13 14.09
C GLY A 402 3.83 -7.23 13.32
N TYR A 403 2.51 -7.23 13.43
CA TYR A 403 1.64 -8.31 12.98
C TYR A 403 0.85 -7.92 11.72
N TYR A 404 0.11 -8.89 11.19
CA TYR A 404 -0.82 -8.66 10.08
C TYR A 404 -2.26 -9.06 10.48
N ASN A 405 -2.55 -10.35 10.48
CA ASN A 405 -3.89 -10.90 10.75
C ASN A 405 -3.91 -12.01 11.81
N GLN A 406 -2.74 -12.39 12.34
CA GLN A 406 -2.61 -13.37 13.41
C GLN A 406 -1.71 -12.78 14.49
N PHE A 407 -2.19 -12.83 15.73
CA PHE A 407 -1.57 -12.27 16.93
C PHE A 407 -1.37 -13.37 17.98
N PRO A 408 -0.60 -13.12 19.05
CA PRO A 408 -0.50 -14.07 20.15
C PRO A 408 -1.84 -14.29 20.86
N GLY A 409 -2.31 -15.54 20.84
CA GLY A 409 -3.50 -15.99 21.57
C GLY A 409 -3.22 -16.38 23.03
N ARG A 410 -4.20 -17.00 23.68
CA ARG A 410 -4.10 -17.45 25.07
C ARG A 410 -3.29 -18.76 25.19
N LYS A 411 -2.31 -18.75 26.11
CA LYS A 411 -1.50 -19.94 26.44
C LYS A 411 -2.25 -21.00 27.25
N SER A 412 -3.31 -20.61 27.97
CA SER A 412 -4.10 -21.53 28.78
C SER A 412 -5.57 -21.11 28.81
N LEU A 413 -6.45 -22.11 28.84
CA LEU A 413 -7.89 -21.93 28.91
C LEU A 413 -8.42 -22.44 30.25
N LYS A 414 -9.46 -21.80 30.75
CA LYS A 414 -10.15 -22.20 31.98
C LYS A 414 -11.50 -22.80 31.61
N ALA A 415 -11.86 -23.90 32.25
CA ALA A 415 -13.22 -24.42 32.16
C ALA A 415 -14.22 -23.32 32.58
N CYS A 416 -15.40 -23.34 31.97
CA CYS A 416 -16.48 -22.37 32.22
C CYS A 416 -16.19 -20.91 31.84
N SER A 417 -15.02 -20.61 31.24
CA SER A 417 -14.70 -19.27 30.76
C SER A 417 -15.10 -19.10 29.31
N THR A 418 -15.98 -18.14 29.02
CA THR A 418 -16.34 -17.74 27.65
C THR A 418 -15.91 -16.32 27.31
N LYS A 419 -15.37 -15.59 28.29
CA LYS A 419 -14.82 -14.25 28.12
C LYS A 419 -13.40 -14.24 28.63
N TYR A 420 -12.50 -13.67 27.85
CA TYR A 420 -11.10 -13.49 28.18
C TYR A 420 -10.80 -12.00 28.04
N ALA A 421 -9.91 -11.48 28.89
CA ALA A 421 -9.41 -10.12 28.70
C ALA A 421 -8.49 -10.04 27.46
N PRO A 422 -8.16 -8.84 26.98
CA PRO A 422 -7.10 -8.65 25.99
C PRO A 422 -5.79 -9.32 26.43
N THR A 423 -5.04 -9.91 25.49
CA THR A 423 -3.68 -10.41 25.76
C THR A 423 -2.70 -9.25 25.89
N GLU A 424 -2.86 -8.20 25.10
CA GLU A 424 -2.12 -6.93 25.20
C GLU A 424 -3.06 -5.73 25.01
N ASN A 425 -2.69 -4.58 25.59
CA ASN A 425 -3.44 -3.34 25.42
C ASN A 425 -3.12 -2.61 24.09
N SER A 426 -2.03 -3.00 23.43
CA SER A 426 -1.63 -2.44 22.14
C SER A 426 -0.81 -3.45 21.35
N TYR A 427 -0.92 -3.39 20.02
CA TYR A 427 -0.08 -4.11 19.08
C TYR A 427 0.54 -3.14 18.08
N GLU A 428 1.58 -3.59 17.37
CA GLU A 428 2.00 -2.94 16.14
C GLU A 428 1.55 -3.77 14.95
N ILE A 429 0.97 -3.13 13.92
CA ILE A 429 0.70 -3.74 12.62
C ILE A 429 1.72 -3.23 11.61
N PHE A 430 2.24 -4.12 10.77
CA PHE A 430 3.20 -3.72 9.73
C PHE A 430 2.48 -3.46 8.40
N ILE A 431 2.56 -2.22 7.92
CA ILE A 431 1.99 -1.85 6.61
C ILE A 431 3.03 -2.14 5.54
N THR A 432 2.97 -3.32 4.93
CA THR A 432 3.97 -3.81 3.96
C THR A 432 4.19 -2.86 2.78
N TYR A 433 3.13 -2.23 2.29
CA TYR A 433 3.19 -1.30 1.16
C TYR A 433 4.04 -0.06 1.46
N PHE A 434 3.95 0.46 2.68
CA PHE A 434 4.75 1.61 3.11
C PHE A 434 6.01 1.23 3.89
N ARG A 435 6.15 -0.03 4.31
CA ARG A 435 7.31 -0.55 5.05
C ARG A 435 7.53 0.15 6.40
N PHE A 436 6.47 0.36 7.17
CA PHE A 436 6.60 0.78 8.57
C PHE A 436 5.53 0.14 9.46
N ALA A 437 5.84 0.05 10.74
CA ALA A 437 4.93 -0.44 11.77
C ALA A 437 4.12 0.70 12.37
N ILE A 438 2.83 0.47 12.62
CA ILE A 438 1.90 1.43 13.22
C ILE A 438 1.28 0.82 14.47
N PRO A 439 1.23 1.53 15.61
CA PRO A 439 0.55 1.04 16.78
C PRO A 439 -0.97 1.06 16.60
N VAL A 440 -1.63 0.02 17.11
CA VAL A 440 -3.08 -0.05 17.32
C VAL A 440 -3.35 -0.28 18.79
N LYS A 441 -4.35 0.40 19.34
CA LYS A 441 -4.66 0.35 20.77
C LYS A 441 -6.04 -0.23 21.02
N TYR A 442 -6.16 -0.98 22.11
CA TYR A 442 -7.43 -1.50 22.59
C TYR A 442 -8.42 -0.35 22.83
N LYS A 443 -9.66 -0.53 22.38
CA LYS A 443 -10.76 0.43 22.57
C LYS A 443 -11.85 -0.17 23.45
N GLU A 444 -12.42 -1.28 23.01
CA GLU A 444 -13.61 -1.84 23.63
C GLU A 444 -13.75 -3.33 23.33
N ASP A 445 -14.56 -4.00 24.16
CA ASP A 445 -15.07 -5.32 23.87
C ASP A 445 -16.08 -5.25 22.73
N PHE A 446 -16.07 -6.25 21.85
CA PHE A 446 -16.88 -6.27 20.65
C PHE A 446 -17.35 -7.71 20.37
N GLU A 447 -18.46 -7.86 19.64
CA GLU A 447 -19.01 -9.17 19.32
C GLU A 447 -19.51 -9.20 17.88
N ILE A 448 -19.13 -10.24 17.14
CA ILE A 448 -19.68 -10.56 15.81
C ILE A 448 -20.12 -12.01 15.82
N HIS A 449 -21.35 -12.26 15.37
CA HIS A 449 -21.92 -13.62 15.25
C HIS A 449 -21.81 -14.45 16.55
N GLY A 450 -21.89 -13.82 17.73
CA GLY A 450 -21.78 -14.49 19.02
C GLY A 450 -20.36 -14.82 19.46
N ILE A 451 -19.33 -14.32 18.75
CA ILE A 451 -17.92 -14.50 19.11
C ILE A 451 -17.42 -13.23 19.81
N PRO A 452 -17.04 -13.31 21.09
CA PRO A 452 -16.46 -12.19 21.81
C PRO A 452 -15.04 -11.89 21.31
N MET A 453 -14.75 -10.62 21.09
CA MET A 453 -13.49 -10.11 20.55
C MET A 453 -13.10 -8.81 21.25
N HIS A 454 -11.88 -8.37 21.01
CA HIS A 454 -11.40 -7.06 21.43
C HIS A 454 -11.12 -6.20 20.21
N LYS A 455 -11.73 -5.00 20.18
CA LYS A 455 -11.54 -4.04 19.11
C LYS A 455 -10.35 -3.14 19.42
N TYR A 456 -9.44 -3.07 18.46
CA TYR A 456 -8.28 -2.19 18.43
C TYR A 456 -8.47 -1.16 17.31
N SER A 457 -7.97 0.06 17.50
CA SER A 457 -7.98 1.07 16.45
C SER A 457 -6.65 1.81 16.31
N LEU A 458 -6.44 2.36 15.12
CA LEU A 458 -5.41 3.36 14.84
C LEU A 458 -5.97 4.72 15.28
N ASP A 459 -5.74 5.06 16.54
CA ASP A 459 -6.27 6.29 17.13
C ASP A 459 -5.36 7.50 16.92
N GLU A 460 -5.78 8.65 17.43
CA GLU A 460 -5.08 9.93 17.26
C GLU A 460 -3.58 9.84 17.63
N ALA A 461 -3.23 9.06 18.66
CA ALA A 461 -1.84 8.90 19.08
C ALA A 461 -0.94 8.23 18.04
N ALA A 462 -1.51 7.43 17.12
CA ALA A 462 -0.75 6.76 16.05
C ALA A 462 -0.39 7.72 14.90
N VAL A 463 -1.00 8.91 14.86
CA VAL A 463 -0.76 9.94 13.84
C VAL A 463 -0.25 11.25 14.42
N GLU A 464 0.27 11.21 15.65
CA GLU A 464 0.99 12.34 16.25
C GLU A 464 2.33 12.58 15.56
N VAL A 465 2.76 13.85 15.59
CA VAL A 465 4.01 14.29 14.95
C VAL A 465 5.17 13.48 15.50
N ASN A 466 5.97 12.92 14.58
CA ASN A 466 7.18 12.20 14.88
C ASN A 466 8.22 12.45 13.79
N ASN A 467 9.50 12.24 14.13
CA ASN A 467 10.59 12.53 13.21
C ASN A 467 10.72 11.50 12.07
N VAL A 468 9.94 10.42 12.05
CA VAL A 468 10.13 9.28 11.15
C VAL A 468 9.23 9.35 9.94
N THR A 469 7.92 9.29 10.19
CA THR A 469 6.88 9.24 9.15
C THR A 469 5.92 10.41 9.26
N VAL A 470 5.67 10.99 10.43
CA VAL A 470 4.62 12.00 10.60
C VAL A 470 5.20 13.38 10.88
N PHE A 471 5.54 14.13 9.84
CA PHE A 471 6.06 15.49 10.00
C PHE A 471 4.97 16.54 10.24
N THR A 472 3.74 16.21 9.87
CA THR A 472 2.53 17.01 10.10
C THR A 472 1.50 16.07 10.69
N LYS A 473 0.84 16.46 11.80
CA LYS A 473 -0.10 15.57 12.49
C LYS A 473 -1.17 15.07 11.51
N GLY A 474 -1.46 13.78 11.54
CA GLY A 474 -2.41 13.12 10.63
C GLY A 474 -1.84 12.65 9.28
N VAL A 475 -0.57 12.95 8.96
CA VAL A 475 0.00 12.71 7.62
C VAL A 475 1.30 11.90 7.70
N PHE A 476 1.33 10.75 7.05
CA PHE A 476 2.52 9.92 6.87
C PHE A 476 3.26 10.27 5.56
N ASP A 477 4.53 10.66 5.65
CA ASP A 477 5.45 10.81 4.53
C ASP A 477 5.84 9.43 3.99
N VAL A 478 5.33 9.12 2.80
CA VAL A 478 5.65 7.90 2.04
C VAL A 478 6.32 8.23 0.70
N SER A 479 6.80 9.47 0.55
CA SER A 479 7.30 10.01 -0.71
C SER A 479 8.48 9.24 -1.26
N ARG A 480 9.40 8.82 -0.37
CA ARG A 480 10.59 8.03 -0.73
C ARG A 480 10.24 6.59 -1.10
N VAL A 481 9.22 6.01 -0.46
CA VAL A 481 8.75 4.64 -0.72
C VAL A 481 8.05 4.59 -2.08
N LEU A 482 7.18 5.56 -2.35
CA LEU A 482 6.43 5.67 -3.60
C LEU A 482 7.17 6.41 -4.72
N LYS A 483 8.38 6.92 -4.44
CA LYS A 483 9.25 7.64 -5.37
C LYS A 483 8.56 8.82 -6.07
N GLY A 484 7.81 9.59 -5.30
CA GLY A 484 7.07 10.77 -5.77
C GLY A 484 6.55 11.59 -4.59
N PRO A 485 5.94 12.77 -4.81
CA PRO A 485 5.48 13.67 -3.76
C PRO A 485 4.15 13.19 -3.13
N PHE A 486 4.16 11.97 -2.61
CA PHE A 486 2.98 11.28 -2.07
C PHE A 486 3.03 11.14 -0.55
N TYR A 487 1.86 11.25 0.05
CA TYR A 487 1.66 11.21 1.49
C TYR A 487 0.43 10.38 1.80
N ALA A 488 0.49 9.55 2.84
CA ALA A 488 -0.65 8.79 3.31
C ALA A 488 -1.31 9.48 4.50
N SER A 489 -2.60 9.26 4.71
CA SER A 489 -3.32 9.71 5.90
C SER A 489 -4.48 8.75 6.19
N LEU A 490 -5.21 8.97 7.28
CA LEU A 490 -6.57 8.43 7.37
C LEU A 490 -7.49 9.19 6.40
N PRO A 491 -8.62 8.57 5.95
CA PRO A 491 -9.57 9.22 5.06
C PRO A 491 -10.05 10.58 5.57
N GLY A 492 -10.13 11.53 4.65
CA GLY A 492 -10.51 12.91 4.94
C GLY A 492 -9.56 13.66 5.87
N PHE A 493 -8.34 13.15 6.11
CA PHE A 493 -7.41 13.64 7.14
C PHE A 493 -7.94 13.51 8.58
N LEU A 494 -8.62 12.41 8.90
CA LEU A 494 -9.03 12.14 10.29
C LEU A 494 -7.84 12.27 11.25
N TYR A 495 -8.04 13.02 12.35
CA TYR A 495 -7.03 13.41 13.35
C TYR A 495 -5.91 14.36 12.85
N GLY A 496 -6.03 14.88 11.62
CA GLY A 496 -5.12 15.86 11.06
C GLY A 496 -5.29 17.27 11.66
N GLU A 497 -4.32 18.14 11.41
CA GLU A 497 -4.40 19.55 11.79
C GLU A 497 -5.50 20.28 11.01
N GLU A 498 -6.14 21.30 11.62
CA GLU A 498 -7.23 22.05 11.00
C GLU A 498 -6.82 22.68 9.65
N SER A 499 -5.53 23.04 9.48
CA SER A 499 -4.97 23.57 8.24
C SER A 499 -5.14 22.65 7.03
N LEU A 500 -5.22 21.33 7.24
CA LEU A 500 -5.47 20.33 6.19
C LEU A 500 -6.91 20.37 5.67
N HIS A 501 -7.83 20.97 6.43
CA HIS A 501 -9.25 21.06 6.10
C HIS A 501 -9.66 22.45 5.60
N VAL A 502 -9.08 23.53 6.15
CA VAL A 502 -9.45 24.93 5.82
C VAL A 502 -9.40 25.22 4.31
N ASP A 503 -8.52 24.49 3.62
CA ASP A 503 -8.17 24.71 2.24
C ASP A 503 -8.90 23.78 1.26
N LEU A 504 -9.59 22.76 1.76
CA LEU A 504 -10.33 21.78 0.99
C LEU A 504 -11.79 21.88 1.43
N ASP A 505 -12.66 22.36 0.56
CA ASP A 505 -14.10 22.53 0.83
C ASP A 505 -14.83 21.16 0.85
N HIS A 506 -14.38 20.26 1.72
CA HIS A 506 -14.84 18.87 1.86
C HIS A 506 -15.44 18.61 3.24
N ASP A 507 -16.29 17.59 3.34
CA ASP A 507 -16.90 17.19 4.60
C ASP A 507 -15.85 16.80 5.65
N LYS A 508 -16.03 17.27 6.89
CA LYS A 508 -15.14 16.90 8.00
C LYS A 508 -15.20 15.38 8.26
N PRO A 509 -14.05 14.72 8.48
CA PRO A 509 -14.03 13.29 8.71
C PRO A 509 -14.63 12.93 10.08
N THR A 510 -15.42 11.86 10.14
CA THR A 510 -15.93 11.26 11.38
C THR A 510 -15.18 9.98 11.74
N VAL A 511 -14.98 9.71 13.04
CA VAL A 511 -14.30 8.50 13.55
C VAL A 511 -14.93 7.21 13.02
N ASP A 512 -16.25 7.06 13.12
CA ASP A 512 -16.95 5.82 12.73
C ASP A 512 -16.70 5.41 11.26
N LYS A 513 -16.64 6.41 10.37
CA LYS A 513 -16.48 6.20 8.93
C LYS A 513 -15.02 6.04 8.50
N HIS A 514 -14.08 6.70 9.18
CA HIS A 514 -12.73 6.89 8.65
C HIS A 514 -11.63 6.28 9.52
N GLU A 515 -11.90 5.88 10.76
CA GLU A 515 -10.89 5.24 11.62
C GLU A 515 -10.56 3.82 11.16
N SER A 516 -9.29 3.44 11.15
CA SER A 516 -8.91 2.03 10.90
C SER A 516 -9.10 1.19 12.16
N LEU A 517 -9.71 0.01 12.02
CA LEU A 517 -10.01 -0.87 13.15
C LEU A 517 -9.69 -2.34 12.85
N LEU A 518 -9.46 -3.09 13.92
CA LEU A 518 -9.14 -4.50 13.92
C LEU A 518 -9.79 -5.16 15.15
N SER A 519 -10.51 -6.25 14.97
CA SER A 519 -11.08 -7.04 16.07
C SER A 519 -10.37 -8.39 16.16
N ILE A 520 -9.79 -8.65 17.32
CA ILE A 520 -8.99 -9.85 17.59
C ILE A 520 -9.77 -10.76 18.53
N GLU A 521 -9.94 -12.02 18.14
CA GLU A 521 -10.49 -13.04 19.02
C GLU A 521 -9.40 -13.47 20.03
N PRO A 522 -9.67 -13.36 21.35
CA PRO A 522 -8.61 -13.46 22.36
C PRO A 522 -8.01 -14.87 22.53
N ILE A 523 -8.76 -15.94 22.25
CA ILE A 523 -8.28 -17.31 22.46
C ILE A 523 -7.24 -17.67 21.39
N SER A 524 -7.58 -17.55 20.11
CA SER A 524 -6.70 -17.90 19.00
C SER A 524 -5.73 -16.76 18.65
N GLY A 525 -6.07 -15.52 18.98
CA GLY A 525 -5.34 -14.33 18.53
C GLY A 525 -5.60 -13.98 17.06
N THR A 526 -6.58 -14.60 16.41
CA THR A 526 -6.89 -14.35 15.00
C THR A 526 -7.68 -13.05 14.85
N ALA A 527 -7.29 -12.22 13.89
CA ALA A 527 -8.08 -11.07 13.46
C ALA A 527 -9.33 -11.53 12.70
N MET A 528 -10.51 -11.39 13.32
CA MET A 528 -11.78 -11.81 12.72
C MET A 528 -12.55 -10.66 12.07
N GLN A 529 -12.14 -9.41 12.33
CA GLN A 529 -12.53 -8.25 11.53
C GLN A 529 -11.32 -7.34 11.34
N LEU A 530 -11.06 -6.94 10.11
CA LEU A 530 -10.09 -5.91 9.73
C LEU A 530 -10.80 -4.91 8.84
N LYS A 531 -10.72 -3.63 9.17
CA LYS A 531 -11.08 -2.51 8.31
C LYS A 531 -9.91 -1.53 8.28
N LEU A 532 -8.99 -1.76 7.36
CA LEU A 532 -7.82 -0.90 7.18
C LEU A 532 -8.18 0.20 6.17
N ARG A 533 -8.14 1.45 6.62
CA ARG A 533 -8.55 2.64 5.86
C ARG A 533 -7.37 3.57 5.66
N ILE A 534 -6.97 3.78 4.41
CA ILE A 534 -5.80 4.60 4.06
C ILE A 534 -6.17 5.52 2.92
N GLN A 535 -5.80 6.79 3.05
CA GLN A 535 -5.90 7.80 2.01
C GLN A 535 -4.54 8.08 1.40
N LEU A 536 -4.50 8.21 0.08
CA LEU A 536 -3.35 8.70 -0.68
C LEU A 536 -3.57 10.17 -1.06
N ASN A 537 -2.56 10.98 -0.78
CA ASN A 537 -2.52 12.41 -1.07
C ASN A 537 -1.28 12.71 -1.92
N GLY A 538 -1.35 13.74 -2.73
CA GLY A 538 -0.22 14.22 -3.54
C GLY A 538 0.00 15.71 -3.36
N ILE A 539 1.26 16.13 -3.52
CA ILE A 539 1.63 17.54 -3.62
C ILE A 539 1.94 17.85 -5.08
N LEU A 540 1.25 18.86 -5.63
CA LEU A 540 1.59 19.42 -6.93
C LEU A 540 2.58 20.58 -6.74
N SER A 541 3.82 20.35 -7.16
CA SER A 541 4.87 21.38 -7.15
C SER A 541 4.67 22.38 -8.27
N SER A 542 5.04 23.64 -8.01
CA SER A 542 5.07 24.71 -9.01
C SER A 542 5.89 24.34 -10.25
N ASP A 543 6.98 23.57 -10.12
CA ASP A 543 7.83 23.17 -11.26
C ASP A 543 7.20 22.12 -12.21
N LEU A 544 6.11 21.46 -11.77
CA LEU A 544 5.32 20.53 -12.57
C LEU A 544 4.11 21.19 -13.22
N SER A 545 4.00 22.51 -13.12
CA SER A 545 2.91 23.29 -13.70
C SER A 545 3.15 23.56 -15.18
N ALA A 546 2.14 23.32 -16.02
CA ALA A 546 2.23 23.66 -17.44
C ALA A 546 2.29 25.19 -17.64
N PRO A 547 3.04 25.69 -18.63
CA PRO A 547 2.99 27.10 -19.05
C PRO A 547 1.56 27.61 -19.24
N GLY A 548 1.30 28.82 -18.75
CA GLY A 548 -0.03 29.44 -18.80
C GLY A 548 -1.01 28.94 -17.74
N SER A 549 -0.61 27.98 -16.88
CA SER A 549 -1.34 27.73 -15.64
C SER A 549 -1.18 28.91 -14.69
N ASN A 550 -2.24 29.21 -13.95
CA ASN A 550 -2.29 30.23 -12.92
C ASN A 550 -2.70 29.58 -11.59
N MET A 551 -2.05 28.47 -11.25
CA MET A 551 -2.36 27.74 -10.03
C MET A 551 -1.81 28.47 -8.81
N THR A 552 -2.69 28.70 -7.84
CA THR A 552 -2.33 29.25 -6.52
C THR A 552 -2.24 28.15 -5.46
N PHE A 553 -2.95 27.04 -5.67
CA PHE A 553 -2.96 25.88 -4.78
C PHE A 553 -1.86 24.88 -5.15
N VAL A 554 -0.61 25.33 -5.03
CA VAL A 554 0.61 24.53 -5.20
C VAL A 554 1.26 24.26 -3.84
N ASP A 555 2.12 23.24 -3.77
CA ASP A 555 2.89 22.90 -2.56
C ASP A 555 2.00 22.56 -1.33
N LYS A 556 0.76 22.14 -1.60
CA LYS A 556 -0.25 21.72 -0.61
C LYS A 556 -0.72 20.29 -0.88
N LEU A 557 -1.19 19.62 0.18
CA LEU A 557 -1.73 18.27 0.09
C LEU A 557 -3.09 18.28 -0.59
N ILE A 558 -3.20 17.52 -1.68
CA ILE A 558 -4.45 17.28 -2.40
C ILE A 558 -4.78 15.78 -2.29
N PRO A 559 -5.89 15.41 -1.65
CA PRO A 559 -6.39 14.04 -1.63
C PRO A 559 -6.63 13.50 -3.04
N ILE A 560 -6.22 12.25 -3.28
CA ILE A 560 -6.38 11.57 -4.58
C ILE A 560 -7.47 10.52 -4.47
N SER A 561 -7.29 9.57 -3.55
CA SER A 561 -8.21 8.47 -3.29
C SER A 561 -8.01 7.94 -1.89
N TRP A 562 -8.99 7.22 -1.36
CA TRP A 562 -8.82 6.42 -0.15
C TRP A 562 -9.45 5.04 -0.34
N THR A 563 -8.89 4.06 0.36
CA THR A 563 -9.31 2.66 0.27
C THR A 563 -9.68 2.13 1.64
N GLU A 564 -10.67 1.24 1.67
CA GLU A 564 -10.98 0.39 2.83
C GLU A 564 -10.76 -1.06 2.43
N ILE A 565 -9.78 -1.71 3.04
CA ILE A 565 -9.59 -3.16 2.96
C ILE A 565 -10.39 -3.78 4.11
N GLU A 566 -11.43 -4.53 3.76
CA GLU A 566 -12.32 -5.21 4.70
C GLU A 566 -12.20 -6.73 4.59
N ALA A 567 -11.82 -7.36 5.69
CA ALA A 567 -11.93 -8.80 5.90
C ALA A 567 -12.71 -9.04 7.19
N THR A 568 -13.90 -9.63 7.10
CA THR A 568 -14.74 -9.96 8.27
C THR A 568 -15.15 -11.42 8.18
N ILE A 569 -15.15 -12.12 9.31
CA ILE A 569 -15.63 -13.49 9.42
C ILE A 569 -17.12 -13.55 9.02
N ASP A 570 -17.47 -14.49 8.14
CA ASP A 570 -18.87 -14.74 7.76
C ASP A 570 -19.59 -15.61 8.80
N ALA A 571 -20.91 -15.64 8.73
CA ALA A 571 -21.75 -16.32 9.70
C ALA A 571 -21.50 -17.84 9.77
N ASP A 572 -21.20 -18.49 8.64
CA ASP A 572 -20.99 -19.95 8.60
C ASP A 572 -19.64 -20.31 9.21
N THR A 573 -18.58 -19.59 8.83
CA THR A 573 -17.24 -19.74 9.44
C THR A 573 -17.28 -19.41 10.94
N ALA A 574 -18.02 -18.38 11.35
CA ALA A 574 -18.19 -18.03 12.76
C ALA A 574 -18.92 -19.14 13.55
N LYS A 575 -19.95 -19.74 12.97
CA LYS A 575 -20.68 -20.86 13.58
C LYS A 575 -19.78 -22.08 13.74
N GLU A 576 -18.98 -22.41 12.73
CA GLU A 576 -18.00 -23.49 12.81
C GLU A 576 -16.98 -23.23 13.92
N TYR A 577 -16.38 -22.04 13.95
CA TYR A 577 -15.44 -21.62 14.98
C TYR A 577 -16.05 -21.75 16.38
N SER A 578 -17.25 -21.18 16.57
CA SER A 578 -17.94 -21.17 17.86
C SER A 578 -18.26 -22.59 18.35
N SER A 579 -18.69 -23.47 17.45
CA SER A 579 -18.94 -24.88 17.75
C SER A 579 -17.67 -25.60 18.22
N GLN A 580 -16.56 -25.43 17.48
CA GLN A 580 -15.31 -26.13 17.78
C GLN A 580 -14.64 -25.63 19.07
N VAL A 581 -14.66 -24.32 19.31
CA VAL A 581 -13.97 -23.70 20.44
C VAL A 581 -14.87 -23.61 21.66
N PHE A 582 -15.97 -22.86 21.58
CA PHE A 582 -16.84 -22.62 22.75
C PHE A 582 -17.69 -23.84 23.09
N GLY A 583 -18.05 -24.69 22.13
CA GLY A 583 -18.73 -25.96 22.40
C GLY A 583 -17.92 -26.89 23.29
N GLY A 584 -16.62 -27.06 22.99
CA GLY A 584 -15.69 -27.85 23.81
C GLY A 584 -15.52 -27.29 25.22
N LEU A 585 -15.40 -25.97 25.37
CA LEU A 585 -15.29 -25.32 26.67
C LEU A 585 -16.56 -25.45 27.52
N ARG A 586 -17.74 -25.35 26.89
CA ARG A 586 -19.04 -25.58 27.57
C ARG A 586 -19.20 -27.02 28.01
N MET A 587 -18.82 -28.00 27.17
CA MET A 587 -18.84 -29.42 27.55
C MET A 587 -17.91 -29.68 28.73
N SER A 588 -16.69 -29.14 28.70
CA SER A 588 -15.74 -29.21 29.82
C SER A 588 -16.32 -28.63 31.11
N CYS A 589 -16.94 -27.46 31.03
CA CYS A 589 -17.63 -26.84 32.16
C CYS A 589 -18.75 -27.73 32.73
N GLY A 590 -19.59 -28.27 31.85
CA GLY A 590 -20.67 -29.17 32.22
C GLY A 590 -20.16 -30.38 32.99
N LEU A 591 -19.10 -31.03 32.51
CA LEU A 591 -18.50 -32.18 33.19
C LEU A 591 -17.84 -31.81 34.53
N LEU A 592 -17.14 -30.67 34.58
CA LEU A 592 -16.49 -30.18 35.80
C LEU A 592 -17.48 -29.88 36.91
N VAL A 593 -18.69 -29.43 36.60
CA VAL A 593 -19.72 -29.10 37.60
C VAL A 593 -20.64 -30.30 37.87
N SER A 594 -21.17 -30.95 36.84
CA SER A 594 -22.19 -31.98 37.01
C SER A 594 -21.66 -33.27 37.65
N LEU A 595 -20.47 -33.75 37.25
CA LEU A 595 -19.92 -35.01 37.77
C LEU A 595 -19.58 -34.91 39.27
N PRO A 596 -18.94 -33.84 39.77
CA PRO A 596 -18.71 -33.70 41.21
C PRO A 596 -19.98 -33.49 42.02
N VAL A 597 -21.00 -32.81 41.49
CA VAL A 597 -22.29 -32.66 42.18
C VAL A 597 -22.98 -34.02 42.34
N ILE A 598 -23.10 -34.79 41.26
CA ILE A 598 -23.68 -36.15 41.30
C ILE A 598 -22.85 -37.04 42.22
N GLY A 599 -21.51 -37.00 42.08
CA GLY A 599 -20.60 -37.78 42.91
C GLY A 599 -20.70 -37.44 44.39
N GLY A 600 -20.80 -36.16 44.74
CA GLY A 600 -21.00 -35.68 46.11
C GLY A 600 -22.32 -36.18 46.73
N ILE A 601 -23.42 -36.14 45.96
CA ILE A 601 -24.70 -36.69 46.40
C ILE A 601 -24.56 -38.20 46.68
N LEU A 602 -23.91 -38.96 45.79
CA LEU A 602 -23.70 -40.39 45.98
C LEU A 602 -22.80 -40.71 47.19
N VAL A 603 -21.78 -39.89 47.44
CA VAL A 603 -20.94 -39.99 48.65
C VAL A 603 -21.79 -39.79 49.91
N ILE A 604 -22.62 -38.74 49.95
CA ILE A 604 -23.50 -38.45 51.11
C ILE A 604 -24.48 -39.61 51.34
N VAL A 605 -25.16 -40.08 50.29
CA VAL A 605 -26.10 -41.22 50.37
C VAL A 605 -25.37 -42.50 50.80
N GLY A 606 -24.18 -42.75 50.25
CA GLY A 606 -23.33 -43.88 50.61
C GLY A 606 -22.95 -43.87 52.09
N VAL A 607 -22.52 -42.72 52.61
CA VAL A 607 -22.20 -42.52 54.04
C VAL A 607 -23.43 -42.76 54.92
N ILE A 608 -24.59 -42.20 54.56
CA ILE A 608 -25.84 -42.41 55.30
C ILE A 608 -26.18 -43.91 55.38
N LEU A 609 -26.09 -44.64 54.27
CA LEU A 609 -26.37 -46.08 54.23
C LEU A 609 -25.38 -46.91 55.05
N ILE A 610 -24.09 -46.53 55.06
CA ILE A 610 -23.07 -47.17 55.90
C ILE A 610 -23.39 -46.92 57.38
N VAL A 611 -23.70 -45.68 57.78
CA VAL A 611 -24.05 -45.32 59.17
C VAL A 611 -25.31 -46.07 59.63
N LEU A 612 -26.35 -46.11 58.80
CA LEU A 612 -27.59 -46.86 59.09
C LEU A 612 -27.37 -48.38 59.17
N ALA A 613 -26.37 -48.92 58.48
CA ALA A 613 -26.02 -50.34 58.56
C ALA A 613 -25.19 -50.69 59.81
N VAL A 614 -24.45 -49.73 60.38
CA VAL A 614 -23.66 -49.89 61.61
C VAL A 614 -24.51 -49.68 62.87
N LYS A 615 -25.55 -48.85 62.80
CA LYS A 615 -26.52 -48.66 63.89
C LYS A 615 -27.37 -49.94 64.03
N LYS A 616 -27.03 -50.85 64.95
CA LYS A 616 -27.92 -51.96 65.34
C LYS A 616 -29.27 -51.38 65.77
N PRO A 617 -30.42 -51.96 65.37
CA PRO A 617 -31.69 -51.59 65.98
C PRO A 617 -31.58 -51.87 67.47
N GLY A 618 -31.72 -50.83 68.29
CA GLY A 618 -31.80 -50.99 69.74
C GLY A 618 -32.95 -51.94 70.05
N SER A 619 -32.66 -52.99 70.81
CA SER A 619 -33.65 -53.83 71.46
C SER A 619 -34.51 -52.94 72.36
N VAL A 620 -35.67 -52.51 71.84
CA VAL A 620 -36.77 -52.01 72.66
C VAL A 620 -37.55 -53.24 73.09
N THR A 621 -37.26 -53.76 74.28
CA THR A 621 -38.22 -54.55 75.06
C THR A 621 -38.92 -53.59 76.02
N VAL A 622 -40.21 -53.36 75.76
CA VAL A 622 -41.16 -52.70 76.66
C VAL A 622 -41.93 -53.80 77.40
N ALA A 623 -42.10 -53.57 78.71
CA ALA A 623 -42.82 -54.34 79.73
C ALA A 623 -42.19 -55.66 80.19
#